data_AF-A0A969T8Z0-F1
#
_entry.id   AF-A0A969T8Z0-F1
#
_cell.length_a   1.000
_cell.length_b   1.000
_cell.length_c   1.000
_cell.angle_alpha   90.00
_cell.angle_beta   90.00
_cell.angle_gamma   90.00
#
_symmetry.space_group_name_H-M   'P 1'
#
loop_
_entity.id
_entity.type
_entity.pdbx_description
1 polymer ?
#
loop_
_entity_poly.entity_id
_entity_poly.type
_entity_poly.pdbx_seq_one_letter_code
_entity_poly.pdbx_strand_id
1 'polypeptide(L)'
;MQLVDQYNNVPYSKAFDLAENMLTPYDKGPDIYASLITELEAADELLKNAKVSENLDINTADIMFKGDLEMWRKLGNTQRLRMLMHQSELLGNAGLKTEIDKIVANGGGFLEAGESADVQPGYAKDVDKQNPYWNTFNINDAGGLDNYNRANNYFLDLLRSNDDIRYTRFYSKAATPTNGEEYVGFIYGFDYPEGTPENLKKSSANSSNVAGPGIAIGPDMAQWLFTSFESMFLQAEAIQRGVLAGDAKVMYEAAVTESFLWLNVANAASVAQAYLNPEIRTFAKWDDNADKLALILTQKYIAMFGINGLETWTDYRRTGIPDVPLSISPSRGSNVIPKRLIYPLEEYQYNSANAVNEGTIRSQSATIFGIRTNF
;
A
#
# COMPACT_ATOMS: atom_id res chain seq x y z
N MET A 1 2.35 5.69 12.10
CA MET A 1 3.27 5.09 11.11
C MET A 1 3.35 5.93 9.82
N GLN A 2 2.27 6.10 9.04
CA GLN A 2 2.33 6.73 7.71
C GLN A 2 3.00 8.12 7.63
N LEU A 3 2.83 8.98 8.65
CA LEU A 3 3.49 10.29 8.69
C LEU A 3 5.01 10.15 8.78
N VAL A 4 5.50 9.29 9.68
CA VAL A 4 6.93 8.97 9.79
C VAL A 4 7.46 8.39 8.49
N ASP A 5 6.71 7.53 7.81
CA ASP A 5 7.14 6.92 6.55
C ASP A 5 7.24 7.92 5.40
N GLN A 6 6.60 9.07 5.51
CA GLN A 6 6.65 10.14 4.51
C GLN A 6 7.66 11.23 4.89
N TYR A 7 7.77 11.56 6.17
CA TYR A 7 8.44 12.76 6.66
C TYR A 7 9.52 12.48 7.71
N ASN A 8 9.80 11.23 8.09
CA ASN A 8 10.70 10.88 9.18
C ASN A 8 10.26 11.46 10.54
N ASN A 9 10.94 12.49 11.03
CA ASN A 9 10.65 13.12 12.32
C ASN A 9 9.36 13.92 12.17
N VAL A 10 8.43 13.76 13.10
CA VAL A 10 7.13 14.45 13.07
C VAL A 10 6.64 14.71 14.49
N PRO A 11 5.75 15.70 14.71
CA PRO A 11 5.00 15.80 15.95
C PRO A 11 4.27 14.49 16.28
N TYR A 12 4.53 13.90 17.45
CA TYR A 12 3.92 12.63 17.88
C TYR A 12 3.56 12.62 19.37
N SER A 13 4.51 12.39 20.29
CA SER A 13 4.23 12.17 21.72
C SER A 13 3.52 13.34 22.42
N LYS A 14 3.67 14.55 21.87
CA LYS A 14 3.12 15.80 22.41
C LYS A 14 2.04 16.43 21.52
N ALA A 15 1.65 15.79 20.42
CA ALA A 15 0.78 16.39 19.40
C ALA A 15 -0.62 16.78 19.92
N PHE A 16 -1.08 16.16 21.00
CA PHE A 16 -2.38 16.44 21.62
C PHE A 16 -2.28 17.18 22.96
N ASP A 17 -1.08 17.60 23.36
CA ASP A 17 -0.90 18.50 24.49
C ASP A 17 -0.96 19.95 24.04
N LEU A 18 -2.20 20.41 23.82
CA LEU A 18 -2.48 21.77 23.36
C LEU A 18 -2.24 22.84 24.43
N ALA A 19 -2.12 22.43 25.71
CA ALA A 19 -1.93 23.35 26.82
C ALA A 19 -0.46 23.76 26.95
N GLU A 20 0.45 22.80 26.90
CA GLU A 20 1.88 23.05 27.11
C GLU A 20 2.71 22.95 25.83
N ASN A 21 2.23 22.22 24.81
CA ASN A 21 3.00 21.91 23.60
C ASN A 21 2.22 22.22 22.29
N MET A 22 1.47 23.33 22.26
CA MET A 22 0.75 23.80 21.05
C MET A 22 1.67 23.97 19.83
N LEU A 23 2.93 24.37 20.05
CA LEU A 23 4.01 24.30 19.04
C LEU A 23 4.80 23.02 19.25
N THR A 24 4.24 21.91 18.78
CA THR A 24 4.71 20.58 19.15
C THR A 24 6.09 20.28 18.56
N PRO A 25 7.08 19.85 19.38
CA PRO A 25 8.36 19.39 18.87
C PRO A 25 8.24 18.11 18.07
N TYR A 26 9.25 17.85 17.23
CA TYR A 26 9.27 16.68 16.36
C TYR A 26 10.00 15.54 17.08
N ASP A 27 9.30 14.42 17.26
CA ASP A 27 9.94 13.20 17.75
C ASP A 27 10.74 12.55 16.65
N LYS A 28 11.79 11.82 17.01
CA LYS A 28 12.65 11.16 16.02
C LYS A 28 11.95 9.93 15.46
N GLY A 29 12.04 9.74 14.14
CA GLY A 29 11.42 8.62 13.43
C GLY A 29 11.67 7.25 14.09
N PRO A 30 12.92 6.90 14.46
CA PRO A 30 13.21 5.66 15.18
C PRO A 30 12.48 5.52 16.52
N ASP A 31 12.38 6.60 17.30
CA ASP A 31 11.70 6.61 18.59
C ASP A 31 10.18 6.44 18.41
N ILE A 32 9.60 7.06 17.38
CA ILE A 32 8.19 6.89 17.04
C ILE A 32 7.91 5.44 16.62
N TYR A 33 8.78 4.82 15.82
CA TYR A 33 8.64 3.40 15.45
C TYR A 33 8.67 2.49 16.68
N ALA A 34 9.62 2.70 17.58
CA ALA A 34 9.73 1.94 18.82
C ALA A 34 8.49 2.13 19.72
N SER A 35 7.99 3.36 19.84
CA SER A 35 6.78 3.68 20.60
C SER A 35 5.55 2.97 20.03
N LEU A 36 5.32 3.09 18.71
CA LEU A 36 4.18 2.47 18.04
C LEU A 36 4.19 0.93 18.15
N ILE A 37 5.35 0.28 18.06
CA ILE A 37 5.47 -1.18 18.28
C ILE A 37 5.08 -1.52 19.72
N THR A 38 5.53 -0.73 20.69
CA THR A 38 5.21 -0.91 22.12
C THR A 38 3.71 -0.72 22.39
N GLU A 39 3.09 0.30 21.77
CA GLU A 39 1.65 0.55 21.89
C GLU A 39 0.83 -0.61 21.32
N LEU A 40 1.23 -1.18 20.18
CA LEU A 40 0.55 -2.34 19.59
C LEU A 40 0.72 -3.61 20.43
N GLU A 41 1.86 -3.79 21.10
CA GLU A 41 2.06 -4.88 22.05
C GLU A 41 1.16 -4.74 23.28
N ALA A 42 1.08 -3.54 23.85
CA ALA A 42 0.16 -3.26 24.95
C ALA A 42 -1.32 -3.44 24.53
N ALA A 43 -1.67 -3.04 23.32
CA ALA A 43 -3.01 -3.23 22.77
C ALA A 43 -3.38 -4.73 22.64
N ASP A 44 -2.46 -5.58 22.19
CA ASP A 44 -2.69 -7.03 22.14
C ASP A 44 -3.02 -7.60 23.52
N GLU A 45 -2.26 -7.24 24.55
CA GLU A 45 -2.50 -7.70 25.92
C GLU A 45 -3.84 -7.19 26.48
N LEU A 46 -4.22 -5.95 26.18
CA LEU A 46 -5.53 -5.41 26.55
C LEU A 46 -6.67 -6.18 25.85
N LEU A 47 -6.56 -6.41 24.54
CA LEU A 47 -7.56 -7.12 23.75
C LEU A 47 -7.69 -8.58 24.18
N LYS A 48 -6.57 -9.26 24.46
CA LYS A 48 -6.54 -10.64 24.94
C LYS A 48 -7.31 -10.84 26.25
N ASN A 49 -7.32 -9.84 27.11
CA ASN A 49 -8.00 -9.86 28.41
C ASN A 49 -9.36 -9.15 28.40
N ALA A 50 -9.78 -8.59 27.27
CA ALA A 50 -11.03 -7.85 27.16
C ALA A 50 -12.24 -8.78 27.26
N LYS A 51 -13.31 -8.28 27.88
CA LYS A 51 -14.59 -8.99 28.00
C LYS A 51 -15.63 -8.33 27.13
N VAL A 52 -15.80 -8.84 25.91
CA VAL A 52 -16.77 -8.32 24.92
C VAL A 52 -18.18 -8.19 25.50
N SER A 53 -18.59 -9.14 26.34
CA SER A 53 -19.91 -9.15 26.98
C SER A 53 -20.19 -7.97 27.92
N GLU A 54 -19.16 -7.27 28.40
CA GLU A 54 -19.33 -6.09 29.25
C GLU A 54 -19.61 -4.82 28.44
N ASN A 55 -19.40 -4.85 27.11
CA ASN A 55 -19.73 -3.76 26.19
C ASN A 55 -20.92 -4.14 25.30
N LEU A 56 -22.13 -3.72 25.69
CA LEU A 56 -23.38 -4.15 25.06
C LEU A 56 -23.54 -3.65 23.61
N ASP A 57 -22.85 -2.58 23.23
CA ASP A 57 -22.99 -1.94 21.92
C ASP A 57 -21.80 -2.22 20.98
N ILE A 58 -20.82 -3.03 21.40
CA ILE A 58 -19.57 -3.25 20.65
C ILE A 58 -19.79 -3.75 19.22
N ASN A 59 -20.84 -4.56 18.98
CA ASN A 59 -21.17 -5.07 17.66
C ASN A 59 -21.63 -3.99 16.66
N THR A 60 -22.09 -2.84 17.15
CA THR A 60 -22.51 -1.69 16.32
C THR A 60 -21.50 -0.55 16.37
N ALA A 61 -20.83 -0.37 17.51
CA ALA A 61 -19.80 0.65 17.70
C ALA A 61 -18.51 0.30 16.93
N ASP A 62 -18.10 -0.97 16.92
CA ASP A 62 -17.00 -1.43 16.08
C ASP A 62 -17.49 -1.64 14.64
N ILE A 63 -17.15 -0.68 13.79
CA ILE A 63 -17.55 -0.72 12.38
C ILE A 63 -16.71 -1.66 11.52
N MET A 64 -15.59 -2.17 12.04
CA MET A 64 -14.64 -3.02 11.32
C MET A 64 -14.90 -4.50 11.60
N PHE A 65 -14.67 -4.93 12.84
CA PHE A 65 -14.71 -6.34 13.22
C PHE A 65 -15.86 -6.71 14.15
N LYS A 66 -16.77 -5.77 14.42
CA LYS A 66 -18.01 -6.03 15.19
C LYS A 66 -17.74 -6.62 16.58
N GLY A 67 -16.60 -6.27 17.19
CA GLY A 67 -16.18 -6.80 18.49
C GLY A 67 -15.42 -8.12 18.44
N ASP A 68 -15.03 -8.60 17.25
CA ASP A 68 -14.14 -9.75 17.11
C ASP A 68 -12.72 -9.39 17.56
N LEU A 69 -12.40 -9.78 18.79
CA LEU A 69 -11.10 -9.54 19.41
C LEU A 69 -9.98 -10.31 18.71
N GLU A 70 -10.26 -11.47 18.12
CA GLU A 70 -9.24 -12.24 17.41
C GLU A 70 -8.78 -11.48 16.17
N MET A 71 -9.73 -10.94 15.40
CA MET A 71 -9.44 -10.10 14.23
C MET A 71 -8.70 -8.81 14.58
N TRP A 72 -9.05 -8.15 15.69
CA TRP A 72 -8.29 -6.97 16.16
C TRP A 72 -6.86 -7.31 16.55
N ARG A 73 -6.64 -8.44 17.24
CA ARG A 73 -5.29 -8.91 17.61
C ARG A 73 -4.48 -9.26 16.37
N LYS A 74 -5.07 -9.96 15.39
CA LYS A 74 -4.45 -10.26 14.09
C LYS A 74 -4.07 -8.98 13.34
N LEU A 75 -4.95 -7.97 13.28
CA LEU A 75 -4.66 -6.69 12.65
C LEU A 75 -3.50 -5.97 13.35
N GLY A 76 -3.50 -5.91 14.69
CA GLY A 76 -2.43 -5.31 15.48
C GLY A 76 -1.07 -5.98 15.21
N ASN A 77 -1.03 -7.31 15.23
CA ASN A 77 0.15 -8.11 14.91
C ASN A 77 0.61 -7.93 13.46
N THR A 78 -0.32 -7.84 12.51
CA THR A 78 -0.02 -7.59 11.09
C THR A 78 0.57 -6.20 10.89
N GLN A 79 0.06 -5.19 11.59
CA GLN A 79 0.62 -3.84 11.58
C GLN A 79 2.01 -3.79 12.22
N ARG A 80 2.27 -4.56 13.28
CA ARG A 80 3.63 -4.75 13.82
C ARG A 80 4.55 -5.39 12.77
N LEU A 81 4.09 -6.45 12.09
CA LEU A 81 4.87 -7.10 11.03
C LEU A 81 5.20 -6.15 9.87
N ARG A 82 4.24 -5.33 9.41
CA ARG A 82 4.46 -4.27 8.41
C ARG A 82 5.59 -3.33 8.83
N MET A 83 5.53 -2.82 10.06
CA MET A 83 6.55 -1.92 10.61
C MET A 83 7.93 -2.58 10.75
N LEU A 84 7.98 -3.88 11.05
CA LEU A 84 9.24 -4.62 11.10
C LEU A 84 9.80 -4.80 9.68
N MET A 85 8.97 -5.13 8.69
CA MET A 85 9.40 -5.22 7.29
C MET A 85 9.92 -3.88 6.76
N HIS A 86 9.32 -2.75 7.15
CA HIS A 86 9.86 -1.41 6.84
C HIS A 86 11.28 -1.20 7.37
N GLN A 87 11.58 -1.75 8.55
CA GLN A 87 12.88 -1.67 9.21
C GLN A 87 13.82 -2.84 8.88
N SER A 88 13.44 -3.72 7.94
CA SER A 88 14.16 -4.97 7.65
C SER A 88 15.66 -4.78 7.38
N GLU A 89 16.02 -3.77 6.58
CA GLU A 89 17.42 -3.48 6.25
C GLU A 89 18.18 -2.79 7.41
N LEU A 90 17.48 -2.13 8.33
CA LEU A 90 18.08 -1.50 9.52
C LEU A 90 18.34 -2.50 10.64
N LEU A 91 17.38 -3.39 10.90
CA LEU A 91 17.45 -4.38 11.97
C LEU A 91 18.26 -5.61 11.57
N GLY A 92 18.29 -5.92 10.26
CA GLY A 92 18.79 -7.19 9.75
C GLY A 92 17.95 -8.38 10.23
N ASN A 93 18.25 -9.58 9.71
CA ASN A 93 17.43 -10.76 9.99
C ASN A 93 17.43 -11.16 11.49
N ALA A 94 18.53 -10.95 12.21
CA ALA A 94 18.60 -11.26 13.65
C ALA A 94 17.69 -10.36 14.50
N GLY A 95 17.70 -9.05 14.24
CA GLY A 95 16.83 -8.10 14.92
C GLY A 95 15.36 -8.32 14.55
N LEU A 96 15.07 -8.52 13.26
CA LEU A 96 13.74 -8.89 12.78
C LEU A 96 13.21 -10.15 13.49
N LYS A 97 14.00 -11.22 13.53
CA LYS A 97 13.60 -12.47 14.18
C LYS A 97 13.26 -12.25 15.65
N THR A 98 14.07 -11.46 16.36
CA THR A 98 13.86 -11.17 17.78
C THR A 98 12.50 -10.51 18.02
N GLU A 99 12.12 -9.54 17.19
CA GLU A 99 10.83 -8.85 17.34
C GLU A 99 9.64 -9.68 16.81
N ILE A 100 9.81 -10.44 15.73
CA ILE A 100 8.76 -11.32 15.18
C ILE A 100 8.46 -12.48 16.13
N ASP A 101 9.48 -13.05 16.80
CA ASP A 101 9.28 -14.11 17.80
C ASP A 101 8.38 -13.63 18.95
N LYS A 102 8.43 -12.34 19.33
CA LYS A 102 7.51 -11.76 20.33
C LYS A 102 6.07 -11.74 19.84
N ILE A 103 5.85 -11.42 18.55
CA ILE A 103 4.52 -11.45 17.93
C ILE A 103 4.01 -12.89 17.93
N VAL A 104 4.81 -13.86 17.50
CA VAL A 104 4.41 -15.28 17.50
C VAL A 104 4.07 -15.77 18.91
N ALA A 105 4.87 -15.38 19.91
CA ALA A 105 4.66 -15.79 21.30
C ALA A 105 3.36 -15.26 21.92
N ASN A 106 2.78 -14.17 21.42
CA ASN A 106 1.52 -13.64 21.95
C ASN A 106 0.29 -14.48 21.56
N GLY A 107 0.42 -15.32 20.51
CA GLY A 107 -0.61 -16.25 20.04
C GLY A 107 -1.81 -15.61 19.35
N GLY A 108 -1.73 -14.34 18.95
CA GLY A 108 -2.81 -13.64 18.22
C GLY A 108 -2.83 -13.89 16.71
N GLY A 109 -1.73 -14.41 16.14
CA GLY A 109 -1.61 -14.67 14.70
C GLY A 109 -1.54 -13.39 13.86
N PHE A 110 -1.66 -13.55 12.54
CA PHE A 110 -1.72 -12.47 11.54
C PHE A 110 -3.02 -12.58 10.75
N LEU A 111 -3.37 -11.56 9.97
CA LEU A 111 -4.51 -11.65 9.04
C LEU A 111 -4.17 -12.66 7.94
N GLU A 112 -5.10 -13.57 7.65
CA GLU A 112 -5.01 -14.61 6.63
C GLU A 112 -5.94 -14.32 5.43
N ALA A 113 -6.09 -15.29 4.52
CA ALA A 113 -6.97 -15.16 3.36
C ALA A 113 -8.42 -14.89 3.80
N GLY A 114 -9.09 -13.92 3.15
CA GLY A 114 -10.43 -13.47 3.50
C GLY A 114 -10.51 -12.54 4.73
N GLU A 115 -9.41 -12.30 5.44
CA GLU A 115 -9.39 -11.52 6.68
C GLU A 115 -8.97 -10.05 6.43
N SER A 116 -9.51 -9.42 5.38
CA SER A 116 -9.25 -7.99 5.15
C SER A 116 -9.89 -7.12 6.25
N ALA A 117 -9.18 -6.08 6.66
CA ALA A 117 -9.66 -5.06 7.58
C ALA A 117 -10.32 -3.93 6.78
N ASP A 118 -11.64 -3.98 6.69
CA ASP A 118 -12.45 -3.03 5.94
C ASP A 118 -13.44 -2.31 6.87
N VAL A 119 -13.84 -1.08 6.51
CA VAL A 119 -14.82 -0.30 7.26
C VAL A 119 -16.01 0.10 6.41
N GLN A 120 -17.19 0.07 7.01
CA GLN A 120 -18.42 0.51 6.39
C GLN A 120 -19.23 1.37 7.37
N PRO A 121 -18.91 2.68 7.52
CA PRO A 121 -19.62 3.58 8.43
C PRO A 121 -21.02 3.98 7.94
N GLY A 122 -21.46 3.47 6.79
CA GLY A 122 -22.73 3.81 6.14
C GLY A 122 -22.55 4.48 4.78
N TYR A 123 -21.50 4.11 4.03
CA TYR A 123 -21.29 4.59 2.67
C TYR A 123 -22.50 4.25 1.80
N ALA A 124 -22.92 5.22 1.01
CA ALA A 124 -24.11 5.15 0.17
C ALA A 124 -23.95 6.03 -1.07
N LYS A 125 -24.81 5.82 -2.06
CA LYS A 125 -24.94 6.71 -3.23
C LYS A 125 -25.71 7.99 -2.89
N ASP A 126 -25.26 8.69 -1.85
CA ASP A 126 -25.82 9.96 -1.38
C ASP A 126 -24.71 11.03 -1.34
N VAL A 127 -25.12 12.30 -1.37
CA VAL A 127 -24.23 13.46 -1.21
C VAL A 127 -23.47 13.34 0.12
N ASP A 128 -22.16 13.59 0.09
CA ASP A 128 -21.23 13.50 1.22
C ASP A 128 -21.15 12.12 1.92
N LYS A 129 -21.71 11.06 1.33
CA LYS A 129 -21.70 9.70 1.93
C LYS A 129 -21.09 8.63 1.02
N GLN A 130 -20.58 8.98 -0.15
CA GLN A 130 -19.92 7.98 -0.99
C GLN A 130 -18.64 7.49 -0.34
N ASN A 131 -18.28 6.24 -0.64
CA ASN A 131 -16.96 5.69 -0.37
C ASN A 131 -15.87 6.66 -0.89
N PRO A 132 -14.86 7.02 -0.08
CA PRO A 132 -13.85 8.02 -0.45
C PRO A 132 -13.04 7.65 -1.69
N TYR A 133 -12.72 6.37 -1.88
CA TYR A 133 -12.00 5.90 -3.05
C TYR A 133 -12.84 6.08 -4.32
N TRP A 134 -14.09 5.63 -4.29
CA TRP A 134 -15.03 5.80 -5.40
C TRP A 134 -15.21 7.28 -5.77
N ASN A 135 -15.45 8.13 -4.76
CA ASN A 135 -15.70 9.55 -4.96
C ASN A 135 -14.48 10.25 -5.59
N THR A 136 -13.27 9.89 -5.15
CA THR A 136 -12.01 10.51 -5.61
C THR A 136 -11.58 10.03 -6.99
N PHE A 137 -11.63 8.71 -7.23
CA PHE A 137 -10.99 8.09 -8.39
C PHE A 137 -11.97 7.66 -9.48
N ASN A 138 -13.28 7.70 -9.23
CA ASN A 138 -14.30 7.34 -10.21
C ASN A 138 -15.25 8.50 -10.52
N ILE A 139 -16.35 8.60 -9.78
CA ILE A 139 -17.37 9.63 -9.96
C ILE A 139 -17.75 10.19 -8.61
N ASN A 140 -17.62 11.51 -8.45
CA ASN A 140 -18.02 12.18 -7.22
C ASN A 140 -19.55 12.27 -7.12
N ASP A 141 -20.03 12.72 -5.97
CA ASP A 141 -21.45 12.85 -5.66
C ASP A 141 -22.17 13.92 -6.49
N ALA A 142 -21.44 14.93 -7.00
CA ALA A 142 -21.92 15.90 -7.97
C ALA A 142 -21.95 15.37 -9.43
N GLY A 143 -21.54 14.11 -9.66
CA GLY A 143 -21.51 13.48 -10.99
C GLY A 143 -20.26 13.79 -11.83
N GLY A 144 -19.26 14.45 -11.25
CA GLY A 144 -17.97 14.72 -11.88
C GLY A 144 -17.12 13.46 -11.99
N LEU A 145 -16.67 13.14 -13.20
CA LEU A 145 -15.78 12.01 -13.48
C LEU A 145 -14.33 12.39 -13.19
N ASP A 146 -13.56 11.44 -12.63
CA ASP A 146 -12.11 11.57 -12.59
C ASP A 146 -11.52 11.54 -14.00
N ASN A 147 -10.74 12.56 -14.31
CA ASN A 147 -10.03 12.73 -15.57
C ASN A 147 -8.51 12.68 -15.45
N TYR A 148 -7.99 12.48 -14.24
CA TYR A 148 -6.57 12.66 -13.95
C TYR A 148 -5.85 11.34 -13.69
N ASN A 149 -6.45 10.40 -12.94
CA ASN A 149 -5.76 9.16 -12.58
C ASN A 149 -5.88 8.15 -13.73
N ARG A 150 -4.91 8.16 -14.63
CA ARG A 150 -4.92 7.31 -15.83
C ARG A 150 -3.86 6.23 -15.79
N ALA A 151 -4.15 5.12 -16.44
CA ALA A 151 -3.22 4.03 -16.62
C ALA A 151 -1.90 4.54 -17.20
N ASN A 152 -0.80 4.03 -16.67
CA ASN A 152 0.53 4.22 -17.21
C ASN A 152 0.92 2.96 -17.98
N ASN A 153 1.45 3.11 -19.19
CA ASN A 153 1.84 1.98 -20.04
C ASN A 153 2.87 1.07 -19.36
N TYR A 154 3.77 1.59 -18.52
CA TYR A 154 4.71 0.74 -17.79
C TYR A 154 4.00 -0.35 -16.98
N PHE A 155 3.05 0.04 -16.12
CA PHE A 155 2.34 -0.91 -15.28
C PHE A 155 1.34 -1.75 -16.10
N LEU A 156 0.60 -1.12 -17.01
CA LEU A 156 -0.34 -1.84 -17.86
C LEU A 156 0.35 -2.93 -18.71
N ASP A 157 1.51 -2.62 -19.28
CA ASP A 157 2.29 -3.54 -20.10
C ASP A 157 3.02 -4.58 -19.25
N LEU A 158 3.42 -4.25 -18.02
CA LEU A 158 3.94 -5.23 -17.06
C LEU A 158 2.93 -6.37 -16.83
N LEU A 159 1.65 -6.05 -16.69
CA LEU A 159 0.61 -7.06 -16.50
C LEU A 159 0.30 -7.80 -17.81
N ARG A 160 0.03 -7.07 -18.90
CA ARG A 160 -0.33 -7.67 -20.20
C ARG A 160 0.77 -8.57 -20.75
N SER A 161 2.03 -8.15 -20.66
CA SER A 161 3.16 -8.91 -21.18
C SER A 161 3.46 -10.17 -20.36
N ASN A 162 2.84 -10.33 -19.20
CA ASN A 162 2.98 -11.48 -18.30
C ASN A 162 1.66 -12.24 -18.10
N ASP A 163 0.67 -12.04 -19.00
CA ASP A 163 -0.66 -12.67 -18.95
C ASP A 163 -1.40 -12.47 -17.60
N ASP A 164 -1.09 -11.39 -16.89
CA ASP A 164 -1.73 -11.07 -15.61
C ASP A 164 -3.05 -10.32 -15.83
N ILE A 165 -4.17 -11.04 -15.75
CA ILE A 165 -5.49 -10.46 -16.04
C ILE A 165 -5.96 -9.42 -15.01
N ARG A 166 -5.24 -9.21 -13.89
CA ARG A 166 -5.62 -8.22 -12.86
C ARG A 166 -5.72 -6.79 -13.42
N TYR A 167 -5.06 -6.47 -14.56
CA TYR A 167 -5.24 -5.16 -15.21
C TYR A 167 -6.71 -4.88 -15.57
N THR A 168 -7.51 -5.91 -15.87
CA THR A 168 -8.95 -5.77 -16.16
C THR A 168 -9.80 -5.41 -14.95
N ARG A 169 -9.22 -5.57 -13.74
CA ARG A 169 -9.85 -5.30 -12.45
C ARG A 169 -9.34 -4.01 -11.84
N PHE A 170 -8.07 -3.68 -12.02
CA PHE A 170 -7.47 -2.42 -11.61
C PHE A 170 -7.95 -1.24 -12.45
N TYR A 171 -8.13 -1.46 -13.76
CA TYR A 171 -8.49 -0.40 -14.69
C TYR A 171 -9.92 -0.52 -15.19
N SER A 172 -10.57 0.62 -15.37
CA SER A 172 -11.76 0.73 -16.22
C SER A 172 -11.34 0.80 -17.68
N LYS A 173 -12.22 0.32 -18.58
CA LYS A 173 -12.03 0.48 -20.03
C LYS A 173 -12.02 1.97 -20.40
N ALA A 174 -11.27 2.33 -21.43
CA ALA A 174 -11.35 3.67 -22.02
C ALA A 174 -12.78 3.95 -22.50
N ALA A 175 -13.29 5.15 -22.20
CA ALA A 175 -14.65 5.54 -22.60
C ALA A 175 -14.79 5.69 -24.13
N THR A 176 -13.71 6.10 -24.80
CA THR A 176 -13.62 6.20 -26.26
C THR A 176 -12.31 5.55 -26.72
N PRO A 177 -12.28 4.21 -26.81
CA PRO A 177 -11.11 3.45 -27.27
C PRO A 177 -10.61 3.92 -28.63
N THR A 178 -9.28 3.93 -28.80
CA THR A 178 -8.65 4.12 -30.11
C THR A 178 -8.17 2.76 -30.63
N ASN A 179 -8.29 2.53 -31.94
CA ASN A 179 -7.84 1.30 -32.60
C ASN A 179 -8.44 -0.02 -32.05
N GLY A 180 -9.56 0.04 -31.33
CA GLY A 180 -10.19 -1.14 -30.70
C GLY A 180 -9.55 -1.58 -29.38
N GLU A 181 -8.52 -0.88 -28.88
CA GLU A 181 -7.88 -1.18 -27.61
C GLU A 181 -8.70 -0.64 -26.43
N GLU A 182 -9.32 -1.54 -25.65
CA GLU A 182 -10.18 -1.15 -24.54
C GLU A 182 -9.40 -0.68 -23.30
N TYR A 183 -8.16 -1.13 -23.13
CA TYR A 183 -7.30 -0.75 -22.01
C TYR A 183 -6.10 0.01 -22.52
N VAL A 184 -6.02 1.30 -22.21
CA VAL A 184 -5.03 2.20 -22.85
C VAL A 184 -4.43 3.15 -21.82
N GLY A 185 -3.11 3.09 -21.65
CA GLY A 185 -2.38 3.99 -20.77
C GLY A 185 -1.65 5.12 -21.51
N PHE A 186 -0.95 5.95 -20.73
CA PHE A 186 -0.02 6.96 -21.22
C PHE A 186 1.42 6.50 -21.02
N ILE A 187 2.30 6.93 -21.92
CA ILE A 187 3.75 6.80 -21.73
C ILE A 187 4.16 7.75 -20.60
N TYR A 188 4.89 7.24 -19.62
CA TYR A 188 5.19 7.99 -18.40
C TYR A 188 6.03 9.24 -18.66
N GLY A 189 5.48 10.42 -18.44
CA GLY A 189 6.18 11.69 -18.67
C GLY A 189 6.26 12.10 -20.13
N PHE A 190 5.47 11.48 -21.01
CA PHE A 190 5.36 11.93 -22.39
C PHE A 190 4.60 13.26 -22.45
N ASP A 191 5.24 14.24 -23.09
CA ASP A 191 4.64 15.53 -23.41
C ASP A 191 4.49 15.64 -24.94
N TYR A 192 3.31 16.08 -25.39
CA TYR A 192 3.10 16.36 -26.81
C TYR A 192 3.97 17.54 -27.25
N PRO A 193 4.57 17.51 -28.47
CA PRO A 193 5.32 18.64 -29.00
C PRO A 193 4.52 19.95 -28.94
N GLU A 194 5.20 21.06 -28.67
CA GLU A 194 4.59 22.38 -28.68
C GLU A 194 3.88 22.64 -30.01
N GLY A 195 2.67 23.21 -29.95
CA GLY A 195 1.84 23.46 -31.12
C GLY A 195 1.05 22.25 -31.64
N THR A 196 1.16 21.07 -31.01
CA THR A 196 0.29 19.93 -31.34
C THR A 196 -1.17 20.32 -31.15
N PRO A 197 -2.02 20.24 -32.19
CA PRO A 197 -3.45 20.51 -32.09
C PRO A 197 -4.13 19.65 -31.01
N GLU A 198 -5.05 20.23 -30.24
CA GLU A 198 -5.69 19.55 -29.11
C GLU A 198 -6.46 18.29 -29.53
N ASN A 199 -7.09 18.31 -30.71
CA ASN A 199 -7.79 17.15 -31.27
C ASN A 199 -6.87 15.97 -31.66
N LEU A 200 -5.55 16.20 -31.69
CA LEU A 200 -4.55 15.15 -31.91
C LEU A 200 -3.93 14.65 -30.60
N LYS A 201 -4.24 15.29 -29.47
CA LYS A 201 -3.79 14.85 -28.16
C LYS A 201 -4.74 13.81 -27.60
N LYS A 202 -4.17 12.77 -26.98
CA LYS A 202 -4.94 11.76 -26.27
C LYS A 202 -5.56 12.39 -25.03
N SER A 203 -6.89 12.35 -24.94
CA SER A 203 -7.63 12.85 -23.78
C SER A 203 -7.83 11.76 -22.72
N SER A 204 -8.35 12.16 -21.56
CA SER A 204 -8.72 11.26 -20.49
C SER A 204 -9.76 10.21 -20.94
N ALA A 205 -10.64 10.54 -21.89
CA ALA A 205 -11.66 9.63 -22.43
C ALA A 205 -11.07 8.49 -23.28
N ASN A 206 -9.89 8.71 -23.87
CA ASN A 206 -9.19 7.72 -24.69
C ASN A 206 -8.29 6.79 -23.85
N SER A 207 -8.36 6.88 -22.53
CA SER A 207 -7.48 6.17 -21.61
C SER A 207 -8.23 5.48 -20.49
N SER A 208 -7.63 4.42 -19.96
CA SER A 208 -8.14 3.69 -18.82
C SER A 208 -7.99 4.47 -17.52
N ASN A 209 -9.06 4.53 -16.74
CA ASN A 209 -9.07 5.11 -15.41
C ASN A 209 -8.56 4.12 -14.35
N VAL A 210 -7.85 4.58 -13.32
CA VAL A 210 -7.42 3.80 -12.13
C VAL A 210 -8.61 3.61 -11.16
N ALA A 211 -9.72 3.12 -11.71
CA ALA A 211 -10.96 2.84 -10.98
C ALA A 211 -11.68 1.69 -11.67
N GLY A 212 -10.99 0.56 -11.79
CA GLY A 212 -11.55 -0.66 -12.36
C GLY A 212 -12.55 -1.35 -11.43
N PRO A 213 -13.31 -2.31 -11.97
CA PRO A 213 -14.40 -2.97 -11.26
C PRO A 213 -13.95 -3.88 -10.11
N GLY A 214 -12.64 -4.07 -9.91
CA GLY A 214 -12.09 -4.79 -8.76
C GLY A 214 -11.77 -3.90 -7.55
N ILE A 215 -11.63 -2.58 -7.76
CA ILE A 215 -11.21 -1.63 -6.70
C ILE A 215 -12.23 -0.51 -6.49
N ALA A 216 -12.89 -0.04 -7.54
CA ALA A 216 -14.01 0.90 -7.46
C ALA A 216 -15.30 0.14 -7.79
N ILE A 217 -15.75 -0.70 -6.86
CA ILE A 217 -16.91 -1.59 -7.06
C ILE A 217 -18.21 -0.79 -7.09
N GLY A 218 -18.35 0.18 -6.17
CA GLY A 218 -19.55 1.00 -6.05
C GLY A 218 -19.36 2.15 -5.04
N PRO A 219 -20.24 3.16 -5.06
CA PRO A 219 -20.21 4.27 -4.10
C PRO A 219 -20.53 3.85 -2.66
N ASP A 220 -21.16 2.69 -2.48
CA ASP A 220 -21.59 2.10 -1.21
C ASP A 220 -20.67 0.95 -0.76
N MET A 221 -19.53 0.74 -1.40
CA MET A 221 -18.58 -0.30 -1.01
C MET A 221 -17.89 0.02 0.33
N ALA A 222 -17.50 -1.03 1.06
CA ALA A 222 -16.63 -0.86 2.22
C ALA A 222 -15.25 -0.30 1.80
N GLN A 223 -14.62 0.47 2.69
CA GLN A 223 -13.28 1.00 2.48
C GLN A 223 -12.26 0.08 3.14
N TRP A 224 -11.31 -0.43 2.36
CA TRP A 224 -10.19 -1.17 2.92
C TRP A 224 -9.23 -0.27 3.68
N LEU A 225 -8.70 -0.79 4.78
CA LEU A 225 -7.60 -0.19 5.55
C LEU A 225 -6.36 -1.09 5.55
N PHE A 226 -6.54 -2.41 5.56
CA PHE A 226 -5.46 -3.39 5.46
C PHE A 226 -5.99 -4.64 4.75
N THR A 227 -5.42 -5.02 3.61
CA THR A 227 -5.90 -6.20 2.87
C THR A 227 -5.23 -7.49 3.33
N SER A 228 -5.97 -8.60 3.26
CA SER A 228 -5.48 -9.95 3.56
C SER A 228 -4.23 -10.31 2.74
N PHE A 229 -4.25 -10.06 1.43
CA PHE A 229 -3.10 -10.36 0.58
C PHE A 229 -1.86 -9.53 0.95
N GLU A 230 -2.01 -8.29 1.43
CA GLU A 230 -0.87 -7.50 1.92
C GLU A 230 -0.23 -8.18 3.14
N SER A 231 -1.05 -8.62 4.10
CA SER A 231 -0.60 -9.40 5.25
C SER A 231 0.18 -10.64 4.82
N MET A 232 -0.37 -11.39 3.86
CA MET A 232 0.25 -12.63 3.38
C MET A 232 1.56 -12.37 2.65
N PHE A 233 1.68 -11.28 1.89
CA PHE A 233 2.97 -10.88 1.29
C PHE A 233 4.02 -10.49 2.34
N LEU A 234 3.61 -9.79 3.41
CA LEU A 234 4.50 -9.48 4.54
C LEU A 234 4.99 -10.76 5.23
N GLN A 235 4.09 -11.74 5.42
CA GLN A 235 4.44 -13.05 5.96
C GLN A 235 5.37 -13.83 5.02
N ALA A 236 5.09 -13.84 3.71
CA ALA A 236 5.95 -14.49 2.72
C ALA A 236 7.38 -13.92 2.74
N GLU A 237 7.52 -12.59 2.83
CA GLU A 237 8.82 -11.96 2.98
C GLU A 237 9.51 -12.37 4.28
N ALA A 238 8.81 -12.33 5.41
CA ALA A 238 9.36 -12.70 6.71
C ALA A 238 9.84 -14.17 6.73
N ILE A 239 9.08 -15.08 6.11
CA ILE A 239 9.48 -16.49 5.97
C ILE A 239 10.70 -16.60 5.05
N GLN A 240 10.70 -15.91 3.91
CA GLN A 240 11.83 -15.94 2.97
C GLN A 240 13.12 -15.37 3.58
N ARG A 241 13.01 -14.41 4.50
CA ARG A 241 14.14 -13.88 5.28
C ARG A 241 14.60 -14.82 6.41
N GLY A 242 13.85 -15.90 6.67
CA GLY A 242 14.13 -16.86 7.74
C GLY A 242 13.81 -16.33 9.15
N VAL A 243 12.96 -15.30 9.24
CA VAL A 243 12.61 -14.63 10.50
C VAL A 243 11.20 -14.98 11.00
N LEU A 244 10.41 -15.64 10.15
CA LEU A 244 9.14 -16.28 10.49
C LEU A 244 9.18 -17.74 10.02
N ALA A 245 8.60 -18.66 10.79
CA ALA A 245 8.52 -20.07 10.40
C ALA A 245 7.45 -20.28 9.31
N GLY A 246 7.73 -21.16 8.35
CA GLY A 246 6.79 -21.52 7.30
C GLY A 246 7.47 -21.90 5.99
N ASP A 247 6.68 -22.07 4.94
CA ASP A 247 7.15 -22.25 3.57
C ASP A 247 6.88 -20.97 2.77
N ALA A 248 7.95 -20.31 2.32
CA ALA A 248 7.84 -19.03 1.62
C ALA A 248 7.14 -19.16 0.26
N LYS A 249 7.31 -20.29 -0.44
CA LYS A 249 6.63 -20.56 -1.72
C LYS A 249 5.14 -20.66 -1.50
N VAL A 250 4.72 -21.47 -0.52
CA VAL A 250 3.30 -21.67 -0.20
C VAL A 250 2.64 -20.35 0.19
N MET A 251 3.26 -19.56 1.07
CA MET A 251 2.71 -18.27 1.49
C MET A 251 2.67 -17.25 0.35
N TYR A 252 3.70 -17.22 -0.50
CA TYR A 252 3.73 -16.37 -1.70
C TYR A 252 2.62 -16.71 -2.69
N GLU A 253 2.46 -17.99 -3.05
CA GLU A 253 1.44 -18.45 -3.99
C GLU A 253 0.02 -18.20 -3.44
N ALA A 254 -0.16 -18.37 -2.13
CA ALA A 254 -1.39 -18.02 -1.44
C ALA A 254 -1.67 -16.51 -1.48
N ALA A 255 -0.66 -15.65 -1.25
CA ALA A 255 -0.81 -14.20 -1.30
C ALA A 255 -1.18 -13.70 -2.71
N VAL A 256 -0.54 -14.26 -3.75
CA VAL A 256 -0.90 -13.97 -5.14
C VAL A 256 -2.35 -14.39 -5.40
N THR A 257 -2.72 -15.61 -5.02
CA THR A 257 -4.10 -16.11 -5.19
C THR A 257 -5.13 -15.23 -4.48
N GLU A 258 -4.85 -14.83 -3.24
CA GLU A 258 -5.71 -13.94 -2.47
C GLU A 258 -5.90 -12.58 -3.15
N SER A 259 -4.86 -12.04 -3.81
CA SER A 259 -5.00 -10.79 -4.56
C SER A 259 -5.95 -10.91 -5.77
N PHE A 260 -6.03 -12.08 -6.42
CA PHE A 260 -7.00 -12.32 -7.49
C PHE A 260 -8.42 -12.45 -6.93
N LEU A 261 -8.57 -13.11 -5.78
CA LEU A 261 -9.84 -13.26 -5.08
C LEU A 261 -10.38 -11.91 -4.62
N TRP A 262 -9.55 -11.11 -3.95
CA TRP A 262 -9.90 -9.79 -3.44
C TRP A 262 -10.36 -8.83 -4.57
N LEU A 263 -9.72 -8.90 -5.74
CA LEU A 263 -10.11 -8.15 -6.94
C LEU A 263 -11.38 -8.67 -7.64
N ASN A 264 -12.02 -9.71 -7.09
CA ASN A 264 -13.19 -10.37 -7.65
C ASN A 264 -12.95 -10.85 -9.10
N VAL A 265 -11.79 -11.45 -9.37
CA VAL A 265 -11.53 -12.11 -10.66
C VAL A 265 -12.44 -13.34 -10.80
N ALA A 266 -13.10 -13.51 -11.95
CA ALA A 266 -13.91 -14.69 -12.21
C ALA A 266 -13.02 -15.95 -12.21
N ASN A 267 -13.44 -16.99 -11.47
CA ASN A 267 -12.63 -18.21 -11.24
C ASN A 267 -11.22 -17.90 -10.70
N ALA A 268 -11.11 -16.88 -9.82
CA ALA A 268 -9.85 -16.34 -9.31
C ALA A 268 -8.80 -17.40 -8.95
N ALA A 269 -9.17 -18.44 -8.19
CA ALA A 269 -8.22 -19.48 -7.77
C ALA A 269 -7.59 -20.21 -8.96
N SER A 270 -8.38 -20.66 -9.94
CA SER A 270 -7.87 -21.33 -11.14
C SER A 270 -7.07 -20.38 -12.03
N VAL A 271 -7.50 -19.13 -12.15
CA VAL A 271 -6.78 -18.11 -12.93
C VAL A 271 -5.43 -17.79 -12.29
N ALA A 272 -5.39 -17.60 -10.97
CA ALA A 272 -4.16 -17.37 -10.23
C ALA A 272 -3.21 -18.58 -10.32
N GLN A 273 -3.73 -19.80 -10.23
CA GLN A 273 -2.93 -21.01 -10.39
C GLN A 273 -2.28 -21.08 -11.78
N ALA A 274 -3.01 -20.75 -12.84
CA ALA A 274 -2.47 -20.71 -14.20
C ALA A 274 -1.41 -19.60 -14.37
N TYR A 275 -1.60 -18.45 -13.71
CA TYR A 275 -0.65 -17.35 -13.68
C TYR A 275 0.64 -17.69 -12.91
N LEU A 276 0.53 -18.44 -11.81
CA LEU A 276 1.65 -18.87 -10.97
C LEU A 276 2.43 -20.05 -11.58
N ASN A 277 1.78 -20.88 -12.39
CA ASN A 277 2.40 -22.04 -13.04
C ASN A 277 2.13 -22.06 -14.56
N PRO A 278 2.57 -21.04 -15.32
CA PRO A 278 2.39 -21.01 -16.75
C PRO A 278 3.49 -21.80 -17.46
N GLU A 279 3.18 -22.31 -18.65
CA GLU A 279 4.16 -23.02 -19.50
C GLU A 279 5.13 -22.06 -20.23
N ILE A 280 4.72 -20.81 -20.47
CA ILE A 280 5.45 -19.85 -21.32
C ILE A 280 5.92 -18.64 -20.53
N ARG A 281 5.01 -17.90 -19.89
CA ARG A 281 5.32 -16.61 -19.24
C ARG A 281 5.62 -16.77 -17.76
N THR A 282 6.79 -17.27 -17.41
CA THR A 282 7.12 -17.73 -16.05
C THR A 282 7.46 -16.64 -15.04
N PHE A 283 7.05 -15.38 -15.30
CA PHE A 283 7.32 -14.20 -14.47
C PHE A 283 6.93 -14.37 -13.00
N ALA A 284 5.76 -14.96 -12.72
CA ALA A 284 5.27 -15.20 -11.37
C ALA A 284 5.60 -16.61 -10.83
N LYS A 285 6.29 -17.44 -11.61
CA LYS A 285 6.56 -18.82 -11.23
C LYS A 285 7.69 -18.87 -10.22
N TRP A 286 7.41 -19.39 -9.03
CA TRP A 286 8.38 -19.41 -7.94
C TRP A 286 9.69 -20.06 -8.36
N ASP A 287 9.66 -21.29 -8.88
CA ASP A 287 10.86 -22.10 -9.13
C ASP A 287 11.81 -21.49 -10.17
N ASP A 288 11.28 -20.69 -11.11
CA ASP A 288 12.04 -20.09 -12.21
C ASP A 288 12.73 -18.77 -11.82
N ASN A 289 12.39 -18.19 -10.65
CA ASN A 289 12.97 -16.95 -10.16
C ASN A 289 14.13 -17.21 -9.19
N ALA A 290 15.34 -16.69 -9.46
CA ALA A 290 16.48 -16.89 -8.56
C ALA A 290 16.37 -16.05 -7.26
N ASP A 291 15.99 -14.78 -7.37
CA ASP A 291 15.78 -13.91 -6.20
C ASP A 291 14.30 -13.97 -5.76
N LYS A 292 14.02 -14.80 -4.76
CA LYS A 292 12.67 -14.97 -4.21
C LYS A 292 12.15 -13.73 -3.48
N LEU A 293 13.04 -12.92 -2.88
CA LEU A 293 12.62 -11.67 -2.26
C LEU A 293 12.18 -10.66 -3.31
N ALA A 294 12.92 -10.56 -4.42
CA ALA A 294 12.53 -9.72 -5.54
C ALA A 294 11.19 -10.15 -6.15
N LEU A 295 10.96 -11.46 -6.28
CA LEU A 295 9.68 -12.00 -6.73
C LEU A 295 8.53 -11.61 -5.81
N ILE A 296 8.66 -11.84 -4.50
CA ILE A 296 7.63 -11.51 -3.49
C ILE A 296 7.29 -10.02 -3.54
N LEU A 297 8.29 -9.14 -3.50
CA LEU A 297 8.08 -7.69 -3.48
C LEU A 297 7.51 -7.16 -4.79
N THR A 298 7.92 -7.72 -5.93
CA THR A 298 7.36 -7.33 -7.23
C THR A 298 5.89 -7.72 -7.34
N GLN A 299 5.51 -8.89 -6.83
CA GLN A 299 4.11 -9.34 -6.86
C GLN A 299 3.25 -8.62 -5.82
N LYS A 300 3.80 -8.29 -4.66
CA LYS A 300 3.17 -7.34 -3.71
C LYS A 300 2.94 -6.00 -4.39
N TYR A 301 3.94 -5.44 -5.09
CA TYR A 301 3.78 -4.18 -5.83
C TYR A 301 2.64 -4.24 -6.85
N ILE A 302 2.53 -5.33 -7.62
CA ILE A 302 1.43 -5.53 -8.57
C ILE A 302 0.08 -5.62 -7.84
N ALA A 303 -0.01 -6.42 -6.78
CA ALA A 303 -1.24 -6.62 -6.02
C ALA A 303 -1.75 -5.33 -5.35
N MET A 304 -0.84 -4.45 -4.93
CA MET A 304 -1.13 -3.23 -4.18
C MET A 304 -1.49 -2.02 -5.06
N PHE A 305 -1.49 -2.17 -6.38
CA PHE A 305 -1.74 -1.07 -7.30
C PHE A 305 -3.13 -0.47 -7.12
N GLY A 306 -3.19 0.85 -6.96
CA GLY A 306 -4.43 1.58 -6.70
C GLY A 306 -5.03 1.36 -5.31
N ILE A 307 -4.38 0.59 -4.43
CA ILE A 307 -4.91 0.20 -3.12
C ILE A 307 -4.15 0.92 -2.01
N ASN A 308 -2.82 0.80 -1.97
CA ASN A 308 -1.97 1.53 -1.04
C ASN A 308 -0.55 1.72 -1.62
N GLY A 309 -0.39 2.84 -2.35
CA GLY A 309 0.86 3.23 -2.98
C GLY A 309 1.95 3.68 -2.01
N LEU A 310 1.61 4.09 -0.78
CA LEU A 310 2.59 4.47 0.22
C LEU A 310 3.38 3.27 0.71
N GLU A 311 2.71 2.13 0.92
CA GLU A 311 3.35 0.88 1.30
C GLU A 311 4.37 0.42 0.24
N THR A 312 3.96 0.40 -1.03
CA THR A 312 4.87 0.01 -2.11
C THR A 312 6.01 1.01 -2.35
N TRP A 313 5.78 2.29 -2.10
CA TRP A 313 6.85 3.29 -2.10
C TRP A 313 7.83 3.08 -0.93
N THR A 314 7.35 2.63 0.24
CA THR A 314 8.23 2.20 1.33
C THR A 314 9.06 0.99 0.96
N ASP A 315 8.46 -0.03 0.33
CA ASP A 315 9.18 -1.21 -0.18
C ASP A 315 10.28 -0.85 -1.17
N TYR A 316 9.97 0.01 -2.14
CA TYR A 316 10.96 0.53 -3.08
C TYR A 316 12.09 1.29 -2.36
N ARG A 317 11.78 2.12 -1.37
CA ARG A 317 12.81 2.92 -0.68
C ARG A 317 13.74 2.09 0.19
N ARG A 318 13.25 1.01 0.80
CA ARG A 318 14.08 0.12 1.64
C ARG A 318 14.86 -0.89 0.79
N THR A 319 14.29 -1.39 -0.31
CA THR A 319 14.88 -2.51 -1.08
C THR A 319 15.37 -2.17 -2.48
N GLY A 320 14.89 -1.08 -3.08
CA GLY A 320 15.04 -0.77 -4.51
C GLY A 320 14.12 -1.59 -5.42
N ILE A 321 13.16 -2.36 -4.87
CA ILE A 321 12.32 -3.29 -5.63
C ILE A 321 10.84 -2.85 -5.59
N PRO A 322 10.12 -2.93 -6.73
CA PRO A 322 10.66 -3.20 -8.06
C PRO A 322 11.43 -1.99 -8.61
N ASP A 323 12.30 -2.23 -9.59
CA ASP A 323 12.97 -1.17 -10.33
C ASP A 323 11.96 -0.47 -11.26
N VAL A 324 11.41 0.65 -10.80
CA VAL A 324 10.40 1.42 -11.52
C VAL A 324 11.05 2.46 -12.45
N PRO A 325 10.51 2.68 -13.66
CA PRO A 325 11.12 3.58 -14.62
C PRO A 325 11.00 5.05 -14.20
N LEU A 326 11.95 5.85 -14.66
CA LEU A 326 11.89 7.30 -14.54
C LEU A 326 10.98 7.89 -15.63
N SER A 327 10.31 9.00 -15.30
CA SER A 327 9.54 9.82 -16.26
C SER A 327 10.42 10.18 -17.47
N ILE A 328 9.94 10.10 -18.70
CA ILE A 328 10.74 10.47 -19.88
C ILE A 328 10.78 11.99 -20.14
N SER A 329 10.03 12.79 -19.37
CA SER A 329 9.89 14.23 -19.62
C SER A 329 11.27 14.91 -19.57
N PRO A 330 11.60 15.78 -20.55
CA PRO A 330 12.86 16.53 -20.54
C PRO A 330 12.93 17.51 -19.36
N SER A 331 11.80 17.86 -18.76
CA SER A 331 11.68 18.74 -17.59
C SER A 331 11.95 18.02 -16.27
N ARG A 332 12.26 16.71 -16.29
CA ARG A 332 12.59 15.95 -15.08
C ARG A 332 13.88 16.48 -14.46
N GLY A 333 13.77 17.11 -13.28
CA GLY A 333 14.90 17.73 -12.60
C GLY A 333 15.91 16.79 -11.93
N SER A 334 15.65 15.48 -11.90
CA SER A 334 16.56 14.48 -11.30
C SER A 334 16.29 13.06 -11.80
N ASN A 335 17.30 12.20 -11.73
CA ASN A 335 17.19 10.76 -12.01
C ASN A 335 17.00 9.92 -10.75
N VAL A 336 16.71 10.56 -9.61
CA VAL A 336 16.49 9.88 -8.33
C VAL A 336 15.04 10.08 -7.92
N ILE A 337 14.32 8.98 -7.74
CA ILE A 337 12.97 8.99 -7.18
C ILE A 337 13.05 9.48 -5.73
N PRO A 338 12.16 10.41 -5.30
CA PRO A 338 12.15 10.89 -3.92
C PRO A 338 12.12 9.74 -2.89
N LYS A 339 12.93 9.88 -1.84
CA LYS A 339 13.05 8.97 -0.69
C LYS A 339 12.22 9.42 0.51
N ARG A 340 11.76 10.67 0.51
CA ARG A 340 10.81 11.23 1.48
C ARG A 340 10.18 12.51 0.94
N LEU A 341 9.10 12.95 1.57
CA LEU A 341 8.51 14.26 1.35
C LEU A 341 9.24 15.33 2.16
N ILE A 342 9.16 16.57 1.69
CA ILE A 342 9.52 17.76 2.46
C ILE A 342 8.34 18.13 3.36
N TYR A 343 8.60 18.74 4.53
CA TYR A 343 7.51 19.19 5.38
C TYR A 343 6.60 20.20 4.63
N PRO A 344 5.29 20.17 4.89
CA PRO A 344 4.35 21.15 4.34
C PRO A 344 4.78 22.59 4.66
N LEU A 345 4.37 23.54 3.80
CA LEU A 345 4.71 24.95 4.00
C LEU A 345 4.16 25.48 5.33
N GLU A 346 3.01 24.98 5.72
CA GLU A 346 2.29 25.30 6.95
C GLU A 346 3.14 25.02 8.20
N GLU A 347 3.99 23.99 8.21
CA GLU A 347 4.89 23.72 9.33
C GLU A 347 5.95 24.83 9.51
N TYR A 348 6.46 25.38 8.42
CA TYR A 348 7.40 26.51 8.47
C TYR A 348 6.71 27.83 8.86
N GLN A 349 5.40 27.94 8.68
CA GLN A 349 4.61 29.11 9.02
C GLN A 349 4.10 29.07 10.47
N TYR A 350 3.56 27.94 10.91
CA TYR A 350 2.89 27.80 12.20
C TYR A 350 3.77 27.16 13.28
N ASN A 351 4.69 26.27 12.92
CA ASN A 351 5.58 25.55 13.85
C ASN A 351 7.07 25.79 13.54
N SER A 352 7.39 27.02 13.11
CA SER A 352 8.64 27.38 12.43
C SER A 352 9.90 26.99 13.22
N ALA A 353 9.93 27.24 14.53
CA ALA A 353 11.10 26.95 15.37
C ALA A 353 11.46 25.46 15.35
N ASN A 354 10.45 24.57 15.41
CA ASN A 354 10.66 23.13 15.37
C ASN A 354 10.99 22.65 13.95
N ALA A 355 10.27 23.14 12.94
CA ALA A 355 10.50 22.76 11.54
C ALA A 355 11.91 23.14 11.04
N VAL A 356 12.41 24.32 11.42
CA VAL A 356 13.76 24.77 11.04
C VAL A 356 14.86 23.97 11.74
N ASN A 357 14.63 23.50 12.98
CA ASN A 357 15.58 22.68 13.72
C ASN A 357 15.83 21.31 13.07
N GLU A 358 14.92 20.84 12.22
CA GLU A 358 15.10 19.61 11.42
C GLU A 358 16.04 19.80 10.23
N GLY A 359 16.44 21.04 9.93
CA GLY A 359 17.38 21.38 8.86
C GLY A 359 16.79 21.26 7.46
N THR A 360 17.65 21.40 6.44
CA THR A 360 17.21 21.35 5.04
C THR A 360 16.93 19.92 4.59
N ILE A 361 15.65 19.60 4.38
CA ILE A 361 15.24 18.29 3.86
C ILE A 361 15.44 18.22 2.35
N ARG A 362 16.30 17.30 1.91
CA ARG A 362 16.51 16.97 0.49
C ARG A 362 15.79 15.67 0.15
N SER A 363 14.65 15.77 -0.53
CA SER A 363 13.75 14.65 -0.82
C SER A 363 14.42 13.45 -1.52
N GLN A 364 15.50 13.66 -2.28
CA GLN A 364 16.18 12.61 -3.06
C GLN A 364 17.36 11.95 -2.34
N SER A 365 17.90 12.58 -1.29
CA SER A 365 19.08 12.06 -0.56
C SER A 365 18.81 11.71 0.89
N ALA A 366 17.83 12.36 1.53
CA ALA A 366 17.47 12.08 2.92
C ALA A 366 16.62 10.80 2.99
N THR A 367 17.20 9.75 3.57
CA THR A 367 16.55 8.44 3.75
C THR A 367 15.76 8.38 5.05
N ILE A 368 14.67 7.60 5.06
CA ILE A 368 13.94 7.21 6.27
C ILE A 368 14.40 5.82 6.70
N PHE A 369 14.48 4.89 5.75
CA PHE A 369 14.90 3.52 5.96
C PHE A 369 16.34 3.29 5.53
N GLY A 370 16.97 2.25 6.07
CA GLY A 370 18.23 1.73 5.56
C GLY A 370 18.07 1.26 4.10
N ILE A 371 19.13 1.35 3.31
CA ILE A 371 19.12 0.90 1.91
C ILE A 371 19.78 -0.49 1.87
N ARG A 372 19.14 -1.47 1.23
CA ARG A 372 19.75 -2.77 0.91
C ARG A 372 21.09 -2.56 0.17
N THR A 373 22.19 -3.05 0.72
CA THR A 373 23.56 -2.72 0.23
C THR A 373 24.18 -3.70 -0.77
N ASN A 374 23.49 -4.78 -1.17
CA ASN A 374 24.07 -5.82 -2.03
C ASN A 374 23.21 -6.13 -3.26
N PHE A 375 23.82 -6.05 -4.45
CA PHE A 375 23.40 -6.71 -5.70
C PHE A 375 24.40 -7.80 -6.05
#